data_AF-A0A972GAU7-F1
#
_entry.id   AF-A0A972GAU7-F1
#
_cell.length_a   1.000
_cell.length_b   1.000
_cell.length_c   1.000
_cell.angle_alpha   90.00
_cell.angle_beta   90.00
_cell.angle_gamma   90.00
#
_symmetry.space_group_name_H-M   'P 1'
#
loop_
_entity.id
_entity.type
_entity.pdbx_description
1 polymer ?
#
loop_
_entity_poly.entity_id
_entity_poly.type
_entity_poly.pdbx_seq_one_letter_code
_entity_poly.pdbx_strand_id
1 'polypeptide(L)' 'MSDQNSPSLPISRLPIPAEESLPEDIRALYEEMREKPGFVPNVYRAYSLRPQQLRRFLALYESFMDA' A
#
# COMPACT_ATOMS: atom_id res chain seq x y z
N MET A 1 20.41 1.61 25.72
CA MET A 1 20.29 1.00 24.39
C MET A 1 18.88 0.46 24.30
N SER A 2 17.97 1.23 23.72
CA SER A 2 16.55 0.88 23.67
C SER A 2 16.35 -0.25 22.67
N ASP A 3 15.76 -1.35 23.10
CA ASP A 3 15.42 -2.52 22.27
C ASP A 3 14.57 -2.11 21.05
N GLN A 4 15.19 -2.01 19.87
CA GLN A 4 14.54 -1.68 18.60
C GLN A 4 13.80 -2.87 17.95
N ASN A 5 13.34 -3.86 18.74
CA ASN A 5 12.67 -5.04 18.19
C ASN A 5 11.36 -5.34 18.91
N SER A 6 10.52 -4.32 19.06
CA SER A 6 9.10 -4.56 19.34
C SER A 6 8.46 -5.17 18.09
N PRO A 7 7.78 -6.33 18.16
CA PRO A 7 7.10 -6.89 17.00
C PRO A 7 6.05 -5.89 16.54
N SER A 8 6.25 -5.32 15.36
CA SER A 8 5.26 -4.44 14.74
C SER A 8 3.97 -5.23 14.57
N LEU A 9 2.86 -4.66 15.03
CA LEU A 9 1.55 -5.29 14.90
C LEU A 9 1.25 -5.52 13.41
N PRO A 10 0.69 -6.69 13.05
CA PRO A 10 0.37 -6.98 11.66
C PRO A 10 -0.65 -5.97 11.14
N ILE A 11 -0.35 -5.33 10.01
CA ILE A 11 -1.24 -4.31 9.41
C ILE A 11 -2.47 -4.92 8.73
N SER A 12 -2.48 -6.24 8.51
CA SER A 12 -3.56 -6.98 7.88
C SER A 12 -3.65 -8.39 8.45
N ARG A 13 -4.88 -8.92 8.54
CA ARG A 13 -5.13 -10.34 8.83
C ARG A 13 -4.83 -11.24 7.64
N LEU A 14 -4.83 -10.68 6.43
CA LEU A 14 -4.50 -11.38 5.19
C LEU A 14 -3.01 -11.19 4.86
N PRO A 15 -2.38 -12.13 4.13
CA PRO A 15 -0.99 -12.00 3.73
C PRO A 15 -0.80 -10.76 2.86
N ILE A 16 0.34 -10.11 3.03
CA ILE A 16 0.74 -8.95 2.23
C ILE A 16 1.82 -9.44 1.27
N PRO A 17 1.59 -9.34 -0.05
CA PRO A 17 2.60 -9.72 -1.03
C PRO A 17 3.85 -8.82 -0.91
N ALA A 18 5.01 -9.40 -1.24
CA ALA A 18 6.25 -8.65 -1.34
C ALA A 18 6.18 -7.65 -2.49
N GLU A 19 6.81 -6.48 -2.36
CA GLU A 19 6.67 -5.39 -3.34
C GLU A 19 7.20 -5.79 -4.73
N GLU A 20 8.21 -6.66 -4.77
CA GLU A 20 8.83 -7.16 -6.00
C GLU A 20 7.89 -8.10 -6.78
N SER A 21 6.91 -8.70 -6.09
CA SER A 21 5.90 -9.56 -6.71
C SER A 21 4.71 -8.79 -7.29
N LEU A 22 4.67 -7.46 -7.07
CA LEU A 22 3.56 -6.62 -7.51
C LEU A 22 3.68 -6.23 -8.99
N PRO A 23 2.54 -6.08 -9.67
CA PRO A 23 2.47 -5.41 -10.96
C PRO A 23 3.18 -4.05 -10.97
N GLU A 24 3.76 -3.69 -12.11
CA GLU A 24 4.57 -2.48 -12.28
C GLU A 24 3.81 -1.18 -11.95
N ASP A 25 2.53 -1.09 -12.30
CA ASP A 25 1.67 0.04 -11.98
C ASP A 25 1.51 0.26 -10.47
N ILE A 26 1.41 -0.82 -9.70
CA ILE A 26 1.31 -0.73 -8.22
C ILE A 26 2.67 -0.40 -7.60
N ARG A 27 3.78 -0.89 -8.16
CA ARG A 27 5.12 -0.51 -7.70
C ARG A 27 5.38 0.98 -7.91
N ALA A 28 4.99 1.52 -9.07
CA ALA A 28 5.07 2.94 -9.35
C ALA A 28 4.24 3.79 -8.37
N LEU A 29 3.01 3.34 -8.06
CA LEU A 29 2.18 3.98 -7.04
C LEU A 29 2.87 4.02 -5.67
N TYR A 30 3.56 2.96 -5.26
CA TYR A 30 4.26 2.92 -3.97
C TYR A 30 5.43 3.88 -3.93
N GLU A 31 6.15 4.02 -5.04
CA GLU A 31 7.25 4.97 -5.16
C GLU A 31 6.74 6.41 -5.02
N GLU A 32 5.66 6.77 -5.71
CA GLU A 32 5.03 8.09 -5.57
C GLU A 32 4.60 8.38 -4.11
N MET A 33 4.09 7.37 -3.41
CA MET A 33 3.72 7.46 -2.00
C MET A 33 4.93 7.50 -1.05
N ARG A 34 6.11 7.07 -1.49
CA ARG A 34 7.35 7.31 -0.74
C ARG A 34 7.91 8.70 -1.02
N GLU A 35 7.70 9.26 -2.20
CA GLU A 35 8.22 10.59 -2.54
C GLU A 35 7.45 11.74 -1.89
N LYS A 36 6.11 11.78 -2.00
CA LYS A 36 5.34 12.94 -1.48
C LYS A 36 4.99 12.80 0.01
N PRO A 37 4.28 11.74 0.44
CA PRO A 37 3.96 11.53 1.85
C PRO A 37 5.11 10.93 2.69
N GLY A 38 6.13 10.33 2.07
CA GLY A 38 7.23 9.69 2.80
C GLY A 38 6.94 8.27 3.29
N PHE A 39 5.75 7.71 3.00
CA PHE A 39 5.38 6.36 3.42
C PHE A 39 4.27 5.77 2.52
N VAL A 40 4.25 4.44 2.40
CA VAL A 40 3.15 3.73 1.71
C VAL A 40 1.99 3.48 2.68
N PRO A 41 0.78 4.01 2.41
CA PRO A 41 -0.39 3.74 3.26
C PRO A 41 -0.69 2.25 3.42
N ASN A 42 -1.03 1.85 4.65
CA ASN A 42 -1.34 0.45 4.97
C ASN A 42 -2.53 -0.10 4.16
N VAL A 43 -3.46 0.76 3.74
CA VAL A 43 -4.58 0.36 2.87
C VAL A 43 -4.09 -0.14 1.52
N TYR A 44 -3.09 0.51 0.90
CA TYR A 44 -2.52 0.06 -0.37
C TYR A 44 -1.78 -1.26 -0.18
N ARG A 45 -0.99 -1.38 0.90
CA ARG A 45 -0.28 -2.61 1.29
C ARG A 45 -1.22 -3.78 1.55
N ALA A 46 -2.38 -3.54 2.15
CA ALA A 46 -3.37 -4.59 2.40
C ALA A 46 -4.12 -5.01 1.12
N TYR A 47 -4.46 -4.05 0.24
CA TYR A 47 -5.19 -4.32 -0.99
C TYR A 47 -4.32 -4.88 -2.12
N SER A 48 -2.98 -4.76 -2.02
CA SER A 48 -2.05 -5.27 -3.03
C SER A 48 -2.11 -6.79 -3.22
N LEU A 49 -2.63 -7.54 -2.22
CA LEU A 49 -2.94 -8.96 -2.36
C LEU A 49 -3.91 -9.23 -3.54
N ARG A 50 -4.76 -8.27 -3.88
CA ARG A 50 -5.68 -8.32 -5.01
C ARG A 50 -5.56 -7.03 -5.83
N PRO A 51 -4.58 -6.95 -6.76
CA PRO A 51 -4.30 -5.76 -7.57
C PRO A 51 -5.54 -5.13 -8.22
N GLN A 52 -6.46 -5.95 -8.74
CA GLN A 52 -7.69 -5.47 -9.37
C GLN A 52 -8.64 -4.77 -8.39
N GLN A 53 -8.65 -5.17 -7.11
CA GLN A 53 -9.43 -4.48 -6.08
C GLN A 53 -8.79 -3.14 -5.71
N LEU A 54 -7.45 -3.09 -5.61
CA LEU A 54 -6.73 -1.84 -5.38
C LEU A 54 -7.02 -0.82 -6.49
N ARG A 55 -6.96 -1.23 -7.76
CA ARG A 55 -7.28 -0.35 -8.90
C ARG A 55 -8.70 0.20 -8.83
N ARG A 56 -9.68 -0.64 -8.49
CA ARG A 56 -11.08 -0.20 -8.31
C ARG A 56 -11.23 0.77 -7.14
N PHE A 57 -10.50 0.55 -6.06
CA PHE A 57 -10.49 1.45 -4.91
C PHE A 57 -9.92 2.82 -5.27
N LEU A 58 -8.82 2.86 -6.02
CA LEU A 58 -8.21 4.12 -6.48
C LEU A 58 -9.14 4.89 -7.43
N ALA A 59 -9.71 4.22 -8.43
CA ALA A 59 -10.67 4.85 -9.34
C ALA A 59 -11.89 5.43 -8.60
N LEU A 60 -12.35 4.74 -7.54
CA LEU A 60 -13.40 5.27 -6.68
C LEU A 60 -12.92 6.52 -5.91
N TYR A 61 -11.73 6.48 -5.33
CA TYR A 61 -11.16 7.61 -4.61
C TYR A 61 -10.98 8.85 -5.51
N GLU A 62 -10.45 8.68 -6.71
CA GLU A 62 -10.33 9.73 -7.73
C GLU A 62 -11.69 10.37 -8.02
N SER A 63 -12.75 9.57 -8.18
CA SER A 63 -14.10 10.10 -8.44
C SER A 63 -14.67 10.99 -7.32
N PHE A 64 -14.14 10.88 -6.09
CA PHE A 64 -14.54 11.72 -4.97
C PHE A 64 -13.63 12.94 -4.75
N MET A 65 -12.36 12.84 -5.14
CA MET A 65 -11.35 13.86 -4.84
C MET A 65 -11.09 14.82 -6.00
N ASP A 66 -11.37 14.42 -7.24
CA ASP A 66 -11.29 15.28 -8.43
C ASP A 66 -12.65 15.96 -8.76
N ALA A 67 -13.55 16.09 -7.77
CA ALA A 67 -14.84 16.76 -7.88
C ALA A 67 -14.80 18.22 -7.40
#